data_AF-X1QHC7-F1
#
_entry.id   AF-X1QHC7-F1
#
_cell.length_a   1.000
_cell.length_b   1.000
_cell.length_c   1.000
_cell.angle_alpha   90.00
_cell.angle_beta   90.00
_cell.angle_gamma   90.00
#
_symmetry.space_group_name_H-M   'P 1'
#
loop_
_entity.id
_entity.type
_entity.pdbx_description
1 polymer ?
#
loop_
_entity_poly.entity_id
_entity_poly.type
_entity_poly.pdbx_seq_one_letter_code
_entity_poly.pdbx_strand_id
1 'polypeptide(L)'
;MSVLEPISYGDWYWKQSVDAIKARSEAVEKIYTPIVNGLLHNSGLYEYMPDFFKPLFDNIAAPTEDAWEDVQRLFLNATTAATSALYGDELARPGMYAMKADKTTLKIDADMAAILTQRKLMSEPIYALYGAWTGYDKAEAAQFYKSRLPYPSIPDIITASRYLGDWHNPQRYAMSLFDIPDRDYKIWDWLSYQKLTTGDVQELFKRNILNGGDTDEQLGKLGWHEWDGFMIKSLAHSLPNPMLMAQGLLLQDKGDELILNGISEADIKPAYAQTYLDAVMTKPANEDIIAYELRRDPSLSNLDIELRRIGIHKNYYALYKELAYQIPPVNDIITMAVREAFTPAIAARFGQYQDLPPDFVEWAGKKGLSKEWAERYWAAHWSLPSPQQGFEMLHRGVIGFDDLNMLLRALDVMPFWRDKLVEIAYRPLSRVDVRRMFKLGVLDVKGVRKAYTDIGYNDYNADLMTQFTIEYVKGVPKKLSTTDMVTAYKKHLIDSGTLRSQLSEAGITGADLDSIIKTAEQRREWSDREENIATIEFLYKQGRYTEDKTITELRNLKLADDYIHNLIPQWTAKSVAEKETLWTTAQTLSFMKANLITVERGKQELTDIGYDDEHINVYLASAKPE
;
A
#
# COMPACT_ATOMS: atom_id res chain seq x y z
N MET A 1 156.64 -14.89 26.54
CA MET A 1 157.43 -13.64 26.49
C MET A 1 157.81 -13.29 25.04
N SER A 2 156.84 -13.13 24.12
CA SER A 2 157.10 -12.66 22.74
C SER A 2 156.10 -11.61 22.22
N VAL A 3 155.14 -11.17 23.05
CA VAL A 3 154.14 -10.14 22.68
C VAL A 3 154.54 -8.74 23.21
N LEU A 4 155.36 -8.67 24.26
CA LEU A 4 155.75 -7.39 24.88
C LEU A 4 156.94 -6.72 24.16
N GLU A 5 157.86 -7.51 23.59
CA GLU A 5 159.03 -7.05 22.83
C GLU A 5 159.13 -7.83 21.50
N PRO A 6 158.62 -7.27 20.38
CA PRO A 6 158.56 -7.99 19.10
C PRO A 6 159.94 -8.10 18.44
N ILE A 7 160.33 -9.31 18.06
CA ILE A 7 161.63 -9.62 17.42
C ILE A 7 161.46 -10.07 15.95
N SER A 8 160.20 -10.31 15.51
CA SER A 8 159.85 -10.63 14.12
C SER A 8 158.71 -9.75 13.61
N TYR A 9 158.58 -9.63 12.28
CA TYR A 9 157.46 -8.92 11.65
C TYR A 9 156.09 -9.54 12.00
N GLY A 10 156.04 -10.87 12.21
CA GLY A 10 154.84 -11.56 12.67
C GLY A 10 154.41 -11.13 14.07
N ASP A 11 155.37 -10.95 14.99
CA ASP A 11 155.09 -10.48 16.36
C ASP A 11 154.68 -8.99 16.37
N TRP A 12 155.23 -8.18 15.48
CA TRP A 12 154.84 -6.76 15.32
C TRP A 12 153.41 -6.62 14.78
N TYR A 13 153.05 -7.38 13.75
CA TYR A 13 151.69 -7.37 13.17
C TYR A 13 150.64 -7.85 14.17
N TRP A 14 150.95 -8.92 14.93
CA TRP A 14 150.07 -9.43 15.97
C TRP A 14 149.89 -8.45 17.14
N LYS A 15 150.95 -7.76 17.54
CA LYS A 15 150.85 -6.69 18.55
C LYS A 15 149.96 -5.54 18.07
N GLN A 16 150.14 -5.09 16.82
CA GLN A 16 149.33 -4.01 16.24
C GLN A 16 147.85 -4.40 16.01
N SER A 17 147.55 -5.66 15.68
CA SER A 17 146.17 -6.11 15.57
C SER A 17 145.47 -6.18 16.93
N VAL A 18 146.17 -6.63 17.97
CA VAL A 18 145.68 -6.63 19.36
C VAL A 18 145.49 -5.20 19.87
N ASP A 19 146.42 -4.29 19.59
CA ASP A 19 146.31 -2.87 19.97
C ASP A 19 145.14 -2.17 19.25
N ALA A 20 144.85 -2.51 17.99
CA ALA A 20 143.71 -1.98 17.25
C ALA A 20 142.36 -2.50 17.76
N ILE A 21 142.29 -3.75 18.21
CA ILE A 21 141.11 -4.33 18.85
C ILE A 21 140.86 -3.66 20.20
N LYS A 22 141.93 -3.40 20.98
CA LYS A 22 141.86 -2.71 22.26
C LYS A 22 141.34 -1.28 22.14
N ALA A 23 141.84 -0.52 21.16
CA ALA A 23 141.37 0.84 20.88
C ALA A 23 139.90 0.91 20.42
N ARG A 24 139.40 -0.13 19.73
CA ARG A 24 137.99 -0.21 19.30
C ARG A 24 137.06 -0.55 20.47
N SER A 25 137.52 -1.38 21.41
CA SER A 25 136.80 -1.74 22.63
C SER A 25 136.62 -0.54 23.57
N GLU A 26 137.69 0.22 23.81
CA GLU A 26 137.66 1.43 24.66
C GLU A 26 136.74 2.53 24.12
N ALA A 27 136.61 2.65 22.79
CA ALA A 27 135.72 3.63 22.15
C ALA A 27 134.24 3.27 22.30
N VAL A 28 133.90 1.97 22.32
CA VAL A 28 132.53 1.47 22.50
C VAL A 28 132.10 1.61 23.96
N GLU A 29 132.99 1.31 24.90
CA GLU A 29 132.75 1.45 26.34
C GLU A 29 132.42 2.90 26.73
N LYS A 30 133.07 3.89 26.09
CA LYS A 30 132.81 5.32 26.37
C LYS A 30 131.45 5.84 25.88
N ILE A 31 130.86 5.20 24.86
CA ILE A 31 129.61 5.68 24.21
C ILE A 31 128.38 4.96 24.78
N TYR A 32 128.47 3.65 25.02
CA TYR A 32 127.30 2.84 25.37
C TYR A 32 127.09 2.67 26.87
N THR A 33 128.16 2.64 27.67
CA THR A 33 128.07 2.46 29.14
C THR A 33 127.20 3.53 29.85
N PRO A 34 127.22 4.83 29.47
CA PRO A 34 126.33 5.82 30.07
C PRO A 34 124.85 5.62 29.71
N ILE A 35 124.56 5.16 28.48
CA ILE A 35 123.20 4.95 27.97
C ILE A 35 122.57 3.73 28.64
N VAL A 36 123.35 2.64 28.76
CA VAL A 36 122.90 1.39 29.39
C VAL A 36 122.68 1.55 30.89
N ASN A 37 123.58 2.25 31.61
CA ASN A 37 123.38 2.56 33.02
C ASN A 37 122.17 3.47 33.27
N GLY A 38 121.94 4.46 32.40
CA GLY A 38 120.75 5.31 32.46
C GLY A 38 119.44 4.54 32.29
N LEU A 39 119.42 3.52 31.42
CA LEU A 39 118.25 2.68 31.17
C LEU A 39 118.01 1.64 32.28
N LEU A 40 119.06 1.13 32.92
CA LEU A 40 118.95 0.08 33.94
C LEU A 40 118.65 0.60 35.35
N HIS A 41 119.32 1.68 35.78
CA HIS A 41 119.22 2.14 37.17
C HIS A 41 118.28 3.32 37.39
N ASN A 42 118.08 4.21 36.41
CA ASN A 42 117.15 5.36 36.58
C ASN A 42 115.70 5.05 36.19
N SER A 43 115.42 3.90 35.57
CA SER A 43 114.08 3.48 35.15
C SER A 43 113.28 2.75 36.23
N GLY A 44 113.91 2.41 37.37
CA GLY A 44 113.32 1.60 38.43
C GLY A 44 113.24 0.09 38.11
N LEU A 45 113.66 -0.35 36.92
CA LEU A 45 113.53 -1.74 36.47
C LEU A 45 114.42 -2.73 37.25
N TYR A 46 115.52 -2.28 37.84
CA TYR A 46 116.46 -3.14 38.58
C TYR A 46 115.85 -3.73 39.87
N GLU A 47 114.96 -3.02 40.55
CA GLU A 47 114.33 -3.47 41.81
C GLU A 47 113.33 -4.62 41.61
N TYR A 48 112.67 -4.69 40.45
CA TYR A 48 111.63 -5.67 40.16
C TYR A 48 112.13 -6.88 39.34
N MET A 49 113.45 -6.93 39.10
CA MET A 49 114.10 -8.01 38.36
C MET A 49 114.33 -9.24 39.27
N PRO A 50 114.02 -10.48 38.82
CA PRO A 50 114.33 -11.68 39.59
C PRO A 50 115.83 -11.82 39.84
N ASP A 51 116.22 -12.22 41.06
CA ASP A 51 117.62 -12.16 41.54
C ASP A 51 118.62 -12.94 40.67
N PHE A 52 118.18 -14.01 39.99
CA PHE A 52 119.03 -14.78 39.09
C PHE A 52 119.44 -14.03 37.80
N PHE A 53 118.67 -13.01 37.37
CA PHE A 53 118.98 -12.23 36.16
C PHE A 53 119.86 -11.00 36.42
N LYS A 54 119.94 -10.52 37.67
CA LYS A 54 120.76 -9.35 38.04
C LYS A 54 122.24 -9.49 37.64
N PRO A 55 122.92 -10.64 37.86
CA PRO A 55 124.33 -10.80 37.49
C PRO A 55 124.61 -10.72 35.98
N LEU A 56 123.63 -11.08 35.14
CA LEU A 56 123.74 -11.01 33.69
C LEU A 56 123.72 -9.54 33.23
N PHE A 57 122.85 -8.73 33.82
CA PHE A 57 122.71 -7.32 33.48
C PHE A 57 123.83 -6.45 34.07
N ASP A 58 124.33 -6.77 35.25
CA ASP A 58 125.50 -6.11 35.84
C ASP A 58 126.74 -6.29 34.94
N ASN A 59 126.91 -7.49 34.34
CA ASN A 59 127.97 -7.76 33.38
C ASN A 59 127.81 -7.04 32.03
N ILE A 60 126.58 -6.68 31.64
CA ILE A 60 126.32 -5.89 30.42
C ILE A 60 126.56 -4.39 30.69
N ALA A 61 126.30 -3.92 31.91
CA ALA A 61 126.54 -2.54 32.32
C ALA A 61 128.03 -2.19 32.50
N ALA A 62 128.88 -3.19 32.77
CA ALA A 62 130.34 -3.05 32.84
C ALA A 62 131.03 -4.32 32.27
N PRO A 63 131.21 -4.41 30.93
CA PRO A 63 131.78 -5.61 30.32
C PRO A 63 133.29 -5.73 30.56
N THR A 64 133.75 -6.89 31.04
CA THR A 64 135.18 -7.22 31.13
C THR A 64 135.75 -7.59 29.75
N GLU A 65 137.00 -7.16 29.51
CA GLU A 65 137.69 -6.85 28.22
C GLU A 65 137.53 -7.75 26.96
N ASP A 66 136.84 -8.90 26.95
CA ASP A 66 137.03 -9.88 25.86
C ASP A 66 135.78 -10.63 25.31
N ALA A 67 134.55 -10.09 25.42
CA ALA A 67 133.35 -10.88 25.04
C ALA A 67 132.29 -10.19 24.15
N TRP A 68 132.66 -9.25 23.28
CA TRP A 68 131.66 -8.52 22.47
C TRP A 68 130.94 -9.38 21.40
N GLU A 69 131.60 -10.37 20.79
CA GLU A 69 130.95 -11.22 19.77
C GLU A 69 129.86 -12.15 20.35
N ASP A 70 129.99 -12.56 21.62
CA ASP A 70 129.00 -13.42 22.29
C ASP A 70 127.78 -12.62 22.82
N VAL A 71 128.00 -11.36 23.23
CA VAL A 71 126.96 -10.46 23.76
C VAL A 71 125.98 -10.02 22.67
N GLN A 72 126.44 -9.82 21.42
CA GLN A 72 125.58 -9.36 20.32
C GLN A 72 124.46 -10.35 19.98
N ARG A 73 124.74 -11.67 20.05
CA ARG A 73 123.77 -12.73 19.80
C ARG A 73 122.75 -12.88 20.93
N LEU A 74 123.18 -12.66 22.18
CA LEU A 74 122.30 -12.67 23.35
C LEU A 74 121.42 -11.42 23.42
N PHE A 75 121.95 -10.25 23.07
CA PHE A 75 121.22 -8.98 23.06
C PHE A 75 120.07 -8.99 22.04
N LEU A 76 120.29 -9.48 20.81
CA LEU A 76 119.23 -9.57 19.79
C LEU A 76 118.10 -10.54 20.17
N ASN A 77 118.43 -11.65 20.82
CA ASN A 77 117.43 -12.60 21.32
C ASN A 77 116.67 -12.05 22.54
N ALA A 78 117.36 -11.32 23.43
CA ALA A 78 116.77 -10.70 24.61
C ALA A 78 115.86 -9.49 24.28
N THR A 79 116.22 -8.65 23.30
CA THR A 79 115.35 -7.55 22.85
C THR A 79 114.03 -8.06 22.28
N THR A 80 114.05 -9.20 21.58
CA THR A 80 112.83 -9.79 21.00
C THR A 80 111.90 -10.35 22.09
N ALA A 81 112.46 -10.91 23.16
CA ALA A 81 111.69 -11.38 24.33
C ALA A 81 111.17 -10.21 25.20
N ALA A 82 111.98 -9.15 25.41
CA ALA A 82 111.62 -7.99 26.22
C ALA A 82 110.52 -7.11 25.58
N THR A 83 110.53 -6.97 24.25
CA THR A 83 109.47 -6.24 23.53
C THR A 83 108.10 -6.93 23.65
N SER A 84 108.10 -8.25 23.87
CA SER A 84 106.89 -9.06 24.06
C SER A 84 106.34 -8.98 25.49
N ALA A 85 107.19 -8.66 26.47
CA ALA A 85 106.84 -8.68 27.89
C ALA A 85 106.45 -7.31 28.48
N LEU A 86 106.79 -6.20 27.81
CA LEU A 86 106.63 -4.83 28.35
C LEU A 86 105.32 -4.10 27.97
N TYR A 87 104.41 -4.70 27.19
CA TYR A 87 103.14 -4.05 26.82
C TYR A 87 101.94 -4.70 27.52
N GLY A 88 101.63 -4.19 28.72
CA GLY A 88 100.37 -4.43 29.45
C GLY A 88 99.26 -3.45 29.05
N ASP A 89 98.03 -3.94 29.07
CA ASP A 89 96.90 -3.56 28.19
C ASP A 89 96.17 -2.21 28.51
N GLU A 90 96.60 -1.43 29.50
CA GLU A 90 95.84 -0.22 29.94
C GLU A 90 96.50 1.15 29.70
N LEU A 91 97.83 1.24 29.56
CA LEU A 91 98.52 2.52 29.32
C LEU A 91 98.90 2.79 27.84
N ALA A 92 98.67 1.84 26.93
CA ALA A 92 98.99 1.97 25.50
C ALA A 92 97.79 2.37 24.61
N ARG A 93 96.57 2.45 25.16
CA ARG A 93 95.33 2.63 24.37
C ARG A 93 95.30 3.89 23.50
N PRO A 94 95.67 5.10 23.96
CA PRO A 94 95.57 6.31 23.13
C PRO A 94 96.50 6.28 21.90
N GLY A 95 97.73 5.78 22.05
CA GLY A 95 98.68 5.64 20.94
C GLY A 95 98.31 4.50 19.97
N MET A 96 97.78 3.40 20.51
CA MET A 96 97.28 2.27 19.71
C MET A 96 96.03 2.62 18.90
N TYR A 97 95.12 3.46 19.42
CA TYR A 97 93.95 3.94 18.66
C TYR A 97 94.34 4.88 17.53
N ALA A 98 95.32 5.77 17.74
CA ALA A 98 95.85 6.64 16.69
C ALA A 98 96.54 5.83 15.56
N MET A 99 97.29 4.77 15.90
CA MET A 99 97.92 3.89 14.89
C MET A 99 96.92 2.97 14.17
N LYS A 100 95.87 2.48 14.84
CA LYS A 100 94.80 1.66 14.23
C LYS A 100 93.88 2.44 13.29
N ALA A 101 93.80 3.76 13.43
CA ALA A 101 93.02 4.63 12.54
C ALA A 101 93.67 4.84 11.17
N ASP A 102 95.01 4.77 11.07
CA ASP A 102 95.77 5.08 9.84
C ASP A 102 96.11 3.83 9.00
N LYS A 103 96.12 2.64 9.61
CA LYS A 103 96.25 1.35 8.91
C LYS A 103 95.20 0.37 9.43
N THR A 104 94.26 -0.03 8.58
CA THR A 104 93.26 -1.06 8.90
C THR A 104 93.94 -2.43 9.06
N THR A 105 94.42 -2.73 10.27
CA THR A 105 95.11 -3.99 10.61
C THR A 105 94.21 -5.01 11.34
N LEU A 106 92.93 -4.69 11.59
CA LEU A 106 91.99 -5.62 12.20
C LEU A 106 91.64 -6.73 11.20
N LYS A 107 92.13 -7.95 11.47
CA LYS A 107 91.72 -9.17 10.77
C LYS A 107 90.49 -9.78 11.46
N ILE A 108 89.72 -10.59 10.73
CA ILE A 108 88.66 -11.43 11.30
C ILE A 108 89.29 -12.28 12.41
N ASP A 109 88.71 -12.30 13.61
CA ASP A 109 89.17 -13.16 14.71
C ASP A 109 88.58 -14.57 14.62
N ALA A 110 89.00 -15.50 15.48
CA ALA A 110 88.50 -16.87 15.44
C ALA A 110 86.98 -16.98 15.72
N ASP A 111 86.37 -16.05 16.46
CA ASP A 111 84.94 -16.07 16.77
C ASP A 111 84.10 -15.64 15.56
N MET A 112 84.46 -14.51 14.94
CA MET A 112 83.87 -14.06 13.69
C MET A 112 84.10 -15.07 12.57
N ALA A 113 85.29 -15.68 12.51
CA ALA A 113 85.58 -16.74 11.53
C ALA A 113 84.70 -17.97 11.75
N ALA A 114 84.48 -18.41 13.00
CA ALA A 114 83.60 -19.53 13.32
C ALA A 114 82.15 -19.25 12.86
N ILE A 115 81.62 -18.06 13.18
CA ILE A 115 80.27 -17.64 12.77
C ILE A 115 80.14 -17.57 11.25
N LEU A 116 81.13 -17.01 10.55
CA LEU A 116 81.14 -16.94 9.09
C LEU A 116 81.18 -18.34 8.45
N THR A 117 81.95 -19.27 9.02
CA THR A 117 81.98 -20.66 8.56
C THR A 117 80.65 -21.37 8.78
N GLN A 118 80.00 -21.21 9.93
CA GLN A 118 78.67 -21.77 10.19
C GLN A 118 77.62 -21.28 9.18
N ARG A 119 77.72 -20.01 8.77
CA ARG A 119 76.85 -19.39 7.76
C ARG A 119 77.24 -19.74 6.31
N LYS A 120 78.21 -20.64 6.11
CA LYS A 120 78.77 -21.04 4.80
C LYS A 120 79.40 -19.89 4.01
N LEU A 121 79.87 -18.86 4.71
CA LEU A 121 80.55 -17.69 4.12
C LEU A 121 82.08 -17.79 4.17
N MET A 122 82.62 -18.80 4.88
CA MET A 122 84.04 -19.10 4.99
C MET A 122 84.26 -20.61 4.98
N SER A 123 85.28 -21.10 4.26
CA SER A 123 85.57 -22.53 4.19
C SER A 123 86.33 -23.02 5.43
N GLU A 124 86.19 -24.31 5.77
CA GLU A 124 86.87 -24.92 6.92
C GLU A 124 88.41 -24.74 6.90
N PRO A 125 89.12 -24.86 5.76
CA PRO A 125 90.56 -24.63 5.73
C PRO A 125 90.95 -23.18 6.06
N ILE A 126 90.10 -22.21 5.66
CA ILE A 126 90.33 -20.80 5.96
C ILE A 126 90.04 -20.55 7.45
N TYR A 127 88.99 -21.14 8.02
CA TYR A 127 88.72 -21.06 9.45
C TYR A 127 89.86 -21.64 10.30
N ALA A 128 90.40 -22.81 9.92
CA ALA A 128 91.52 -23.44 10.63
C ALA A 128 92.77 -22.53 10.70
N LEU A 129 92.99 -21.68 9.68
CA LEU A 129 94.06 -20.67 9.68
C LEU A 129 93.81 -19.58 10.73
N TYR A 130 92.58 -19.08 10.85
CA TYR A 130 92.20 -18.09 11.87
C TYR A 130 92.20 -18.66 13.28
N GLY A 131 91.79 -19.93 13.46
CA GLY A 131 91.93 -20.67 14.71
C GLY A 131 93.40 -20.81 15.14
N ALA A 132 94.27 -21.21 14.21
CA ALA A 132 95.71 -21.34 14.46
C ALA A 132 96.37 -19.99 14.76
N TRP A 133 95.96 -18.90 14.11
CA TRP A 133 96.44 -17.54 14.43
C TRP A 133 96.07 -17.08 15.85
N THR A 134 94.99 -17.63 16.40
CA THR A 134 94.54 -17.37 17.78
C THR A 134 95.22 -18.31 18.79
N GLY A 135 96.02 -19.27 18.31
CA GLY A 135 96.76 -20.22 19.15
C GLY A 135 96.05 -21.55 19.38
N TYR A 136 94.86 -21.78 18.78
CA TYR A 136 94.16 -23.06 18.87
C TYR A 136 94.81 -24.09 17.94
N ASP A 137 94.97 -25.31 18.43
CA ASP A 137 95.23 -26.45 17.55
C ASP A 137 93.98 -26.80 16.71
N LYS A 138 94.11 -27.77 15.78
CA LYS A 138 92.98 -28.17 14.92
C LYS A 138 91.78 -28.73 15.70
N ALA A 139 92.03 -29.45 16.80
CA ALA A 139 90.99 -30.05 17.61
C ALA A 139 90.28 -28.99 18.47
N GLU A 140 91.05 -28.08 19.08
CA GLU A 140 90.56 -26.95 19.85
C GLU A 140 89.76 -25.98 18.97
N ALA A 141 90.23 -25.68 17.75
CA ALA A 141 89.48 -24.88 16.79
C ALA A 141 88.14 -25.56 16.42
N ALA A 142 88.12 -26.88 16.23
CA ALA A 142 86.87 -27.60 15.95
C ALA A 142 85.89 -27.59 17.13
N GLN A 143 86.38 -27.65 18.37
CA GLN A 143 85.55 -27.52 19.57
C GLN A 143 85.05 -26.09 19.75
N PHE A 144 85.91 -25.10 19.54
CA PHE A 144 85.54 -23.69 19.56
C PHE A 144 84.45 -23.38 18.53
N TYR A 145 84.60 -23.88 17.29
CA TYR A 145 83.55 -23.80 16.27
C TYR A 145 82.20 -24.36 16.75
N LYS A 146 82.20 -25.54 17.36
CA LYS A 146 80.98 -26.19 17.88
C LYS A 146 80.37 -25.41 19.04
N SER A 147 81.19 -24.81 19.91
CA SER A 147 80.71 -23.99 21.04
C SER A 147 79.96 -22.73 20.60
N ARG A 148 80.22 -22.25 19.38
CA ARG A 148 79.55 -21.08 18.79
C ARG A 148 78.28 -21.42 18.02
N LEU A 149 77.94 -22.70 17.87
CA LEU A 149 76.67 -23.07 17.26
C LEU A 149 75.53 -22.60 18.17
N PRO A 150 74.44 -22.02 17.62
CA PRO A 150 73.24 -21.75 18.41
C PRO A 150 72.79 -23.06 19.08
N TYR A 151 72.71 -23.04 20.41
CA TYR A 151 72.23 -24.17 21.19
C TYR A 151 70.89 -23.79 21.83
N PRO A 152 69.89 -24.70 21.89
CA PRO A 152 68.60 -24.37 22.47
C PRO A 152 68.72 -23.94 23.94
N SER A 153 67.78 -23.11 24.40
CA SER A 153 67.73 -22.74 25.82
C SER A 153 67.39 -23.96 26.69
N ILE A 154 67.74 -23.94 27.98
CA ILE A 154 67.43 -25.07 28.88
C ILE A 154 65.91 -25.42 28.89
N PRO A 155 64.97 -24.45 28.93
CA PRO A 155 63.54 -24.72 28.74
C PRO A 155 63.18 -25.42 27.43
N ASP A 156 63.81 -25.03 26.32
CA ASP A 156 63.55 -25.64 25.01
C ASP A 156 64.09 -27.08 24.97
N ILE A 157 65.24 -27.33 25.59
CA ILE A 157 65.80 -28.68 25.74
C ILE A 157 64.84 -29.54 26.56
N ILE A 158 64.35 -29.04 27.70
CA ILE A 158 63.40 -29.77 28.55
C ILE A 158 62.07 -29.99 27.81
N THR A 159 61.58 -29.00 27.08
CA THR A 159 60.36 -29.12 26.26
C THR A 159 60.54 -30.18 25.18
N ALA A 160 61.61 -30.11 24.39
CA ALA A 160 61.94 -31.10 23.39
C ALA A 160 62.09 -32.51 24.01
N SER A 161 62.65 -32.59 25.22
CA SER A 161 62.80 -33.86 25.96
C SER A 161 61.47 -34.52 26.27
N ARG A 162 60.38 -33.76 26.45
CA ARG A 162 59.04 -34.32 26.65
C ARG A 162 58.49 -34.99 25.39
N TYR A 163 58.89 -34.51 24.20
CA TYR A 163 58.44 -35.07 22.92
C TYR A 163 59.36 -36.19 22.40
N LEU A 164 60.67 -36.06 22.62
CA LEU A 164 61.69 -36.99 22.13
C LEU A 164 61.99 -38.13 23.13
N GLY A 165 61.60 -37.96 24.39
CA GLY A 165 61.79 -38.91 25.48
C GLY A 165 60.49 -39.21 26.24
N ASP A 166 60.58 -39.36 27.56
CA ASP A 166 59.42 -39.56 28.44
C ASP A 166 58.87 -38.21 28.93
N TRP A 167 57.62 -37.91 28.57
CA TRP A 167 56.95 -36.67 28.94
C TRP A 167 56.67 -36.54 30.44
N HIS A 168 56.55 -37.65 31.18
CA HIS A 168 56.38 -37.64 32.63
C HIS A 168 57.70 -37.36 33.37
N ASN A 169 58.83 -37.72 32.76
CA ASN A 169 60.15 -37.54 33.33
C ASN A 169 61.17 -37.06 32.27
N PRO A 170 61.06 -35.80 31.81
CA PRO A 170 61.96 -35.27 30.78
C PRO A 170 63.38 -35.05 31.27
N GLN A 171 63.61 -35.07 32.60
CA GLN A 171 64.91 -34.81 33.23
C GLN A 171 66.00 -35.72 32.65
N ARG A 172 65.70 -37.02 32.55
CA ARG A 172 66.67 -38.02 32.10
C ARG A 172 67.20 -37.74 30.69
N TYR A 173 66.31 -37.35 29.77
CA TYR A 173 66.69 -37.05 28.40
C TYR A 173 67.37 -35.68 28.30
N ALA A 174 66.87 -34.66 29.03
CA ALA A 174 67.49 -33.34 29.07
C ALA A 174 68.93 -33.37 29.60
N MET A 175 69.17 -34.10 30.70
CA MET A 175 70.51 -34.27 31.29
C MET A 175 71.47 -35.08 30.41
N SER A 176 70.95 -35.87 29.45
CA SER A 176 71.80 -36.54 28.45
C SER A 176 72.31 -35.59 27.36
N LEU A 177 71.64 -34.44 27.19
CA LEU A 177 71.98 -33.43 26.19
C LEU A 177 72.77 -32.26 26.78
N PHE A 178 72.46 -31.85 28.01
CA PHE A 178 73.09 -30.70 28.67
C PHE A 178 73.23 -30.94 30.18
N ASP A 179 74.35 -30.50 30.76
CA ASP A 179 74.59 -30.62 32.21
C ASP A 179 73.82 -29.54 32.97
N ILE A 180 72.67 -29.91 33.54
CA ILE A 180 71.77 -29.01 34.29
C ILE A 180 71.89 -29.36 35.78
N PRO A 181 72.32 -28.42 36.65
CA PRO A 181 72.33 -28.66 38.09
C PRO A 181 70.95 -29.04 38.63
N ASP A 182 70.87 -30.06 39.49
CA ASP A 182 69.60 -30.57 40.05
C ASP A 182 68.76 -29.49 40.75
N ARG A 183 69.43 -28.51 41.38
CA ARG A 183 68.78 -27.37 42.04
C ARG A 183 68.01 -26.49 41.05
N ASP A 184 68.61 -26.26 39.88
CA ASP A 184 68.11 -25.31 38.89
C ASP A 184 67.14 -25.98 37.91
N TYR A 185 67.27 -27.31 37.73
CA TYR A 185 66.38 -28.11 36.90
C TYR A 185 64.90 -27.85 37.22
N LYS A 186 64.52 -27.77 38.50
CA LYS A 186 63.14 -27.52 38.93
C LYS A 186 62.57 -26.20 38.41
N ILE A 187 63.40 -25.14 38.36
CA ILE A 187 62.99 -23.82 37.90
C ILE A 187 62.80 -23.84 36.38
N TRP A 188 63.77 -24.40 35.66
CA TRP A 188 63.72 -24.51 34.21
C TRP A 188 62.62 -25.44 33.72
N ASP A 189 62.35 -26.53 34.44
CA ASP A 189 61.24 -27.42 34.17
C ASP A 189 59.90 -26.71 34.37
N TRP A 190 59.74 -25.96 35.47
CA TRP A 190 58.56 -25.10 35.66
C TRP A 190 58.38 -24.09 34.52
N LEU A 191 59.47 -23.46 34.07
CA LEU A 191 59.45 -22.53 32.93
C LEU A 191 59.06 -23.22 31.62
N SER A 192 59.34 -24.51 31.45
CA SER A 192 58.97 -25.29 30.25
C SER A 192 57.47 -25.59 30.13
N TYR A 193 56.73 -25.63 31.24
CA TYR A 193 55.29 -25.91 31.18
C TYR A 193 54.50 -24.79 30.51
N GLN A 194 53.43 -25.15 29.81
CA GLN A 194 52.39 -24.19 29.42
C GLN A 194 51.64 -23.73 30.67
N LYS A 195 51.32 -22.43 30.74
CA LYS A 195 50.50 -21.84 31.82
C LYS A 195 49.17 -21.41 31.22
N LEU A 196 48.11 -21.43 32.02
CA LEU A 196 46.84 -20.83 31.61
C LEU A 196 47.06 -19.36 31.29
N THR A 197 46.45 -18.86 30.23
CA THR A 197 46.41 -17.42 29.99
C THR A 197 45.29 -16.77 30.81
N THR A 198 45.28 -15.44 30.91
CA THR A 198 44.16 -14.72 31.54
C THR A 198 42.82 -15.06 30.86
N GLY A 199 42.84 -15.21 29.52
CA GLY A 199 41.66 -15.63 28.75
C GLY A 199 41.22 -17.06 29.07
N ASP A 200 42.14 -18.02 29.19
CA ASP A 200 41.80 -19.39 29.58
C ASP A 200 41.17 -19.44 30.98
N VAL A 201 41.70 -18.66 31.92
CA VAL A 201 41.14 -18.54 33.28
C VAL A 201 39.72 -17.95 33.23
N GLN A 202 39.48 -16.91 32.42
CA GLN A 202 38.13 -16.34 32.23
C GLN A 202 37.16 -17.34 31.57
N GLU A 203 37.62 -18.14 30.60
CA GLU A 203 36.82 -19.20 29.97
C GLU A 203 36.45 -20.31 30.96
N LEU A 204 37.40 -20.74 31.79
CA LEU A 204 37.15 -21.72 32.85
C LEU A 204 36.18 -21.19 33.91
N PHE A 205 36.28 -19.91 34.26
CA PHE A 205 35.33 -19.23 35.14
C PHE A 205 33.92 -19.20 34.53
N LYS A 206 33.78 -18.78 33.27
CA LYS A 206 32.49 -18.81 32.53
C LYS A 206 31.84 -20.18 32.50
N ARG A 207 32.64 -21.24 32.40
CA ARG A 207 32.18 -22.63 32.35
C ARG A 207 31.89 -23.22 33.73
N ASN A 208 32.01 -22.42 34.80
CA ASN A 208 31.90 -22.85 36.20
C ASN A 208 32.86 -23.99 36.57
N ILE A 209 34.02 -24.08 35.90
CA ILE A 209 35.09 -25.02 36.25
C ILE A 209 35.94 -24.46 37.39
N LEU A 210 36.22 -23.15 37.34
CA LEU A 210 36.82 -22.42 38.46
C LEU A 210 35.75 -21.61 39.16
N ASN A 211 35.69 -21.71 40.49
CA ASN A 211 34.86 -20.82 41.29
C ASN A 211 35.52 -19.43 41.42
N GLY A 212 34.85 -18.48 42.08
CA GLY A 212 35.35 -17.11 42.22
C GLY A 212 36.72 -17.01 42.91
N GLY A 213 36.95 -17.79 43.97
CA GLY A 213 38.22 -17.82 44.70
C GLY A 213 39.33 -18.52 43.93
N ASP A 214 39.04 -19.67 43.31
CA ASP A 214 40.01 -20.40 42.48
C ASP A 214 40.45 -19.55 41.27
N THR A 215 39.53 -18.76 40.71
CA THR A 215 39.81 -17.84 39.60
C THR A 215 40.77 -16.75 40.04
N ASP A 216 40.54 -16.13 41.21
CA ASP A 216 41.42 -15.08 41.75
C ASP A 216 42.82 -15.65 42.06
N GLU A 217 42.91 -16.88 42.57
CA GLU A 217 44.19 -17.56 42.79
C GLU A 217 44.96 -17.78 41.48
N GLN A 218 44.29 -18.23 40.42
CA GLN A 218 44.95 -18.43 39.12
C GLN A 218 45.35 -17.09 38.48
N LEU A 219 44.53 -16.04 38.57
CA LEU A 219 44.88 -14.70 38.10
C LEU A 219 46.09 -14.15 38.87
N GLY A 220 46.15 -14.36 40.19
CA GLY A 220 47.30 -14.01 41.01
C GLY A 220 48.59 -14.72 40.57
N LYS A 221 48.52 -16.02 40.24
CA LYS A 221 49.66 -16.78 39.68
C LYS A 221 50.15 -16.23 38.33
N LEU A 222 49.26 -15.59 37.57
CA LEU A 222 49.58 -14.93 36.29
C LEU A 222 50.09 -13.49 36.45
N GLY A 223 50.15 -12.98 37.68
CA GLY A 223 50.69 -11.66 38.00
C GLY A 223 49.66 -10.54 38.13
N TRP A 224 48.35 -10.85 38.10
CA TRP A 224 47.32 -9.88 38.46
C TRP A 224 47.33 -9.60 39.95
N HIS A 225 47.03 -8.36 40.35
CA HIS A 225 46.90 -8.02 41.76
C HIS A 225 45.61 -8.64 42.33
N GLU A 226 45.60 -9.01 43.61
CA GLU A 226 44.42 -9.57 44.31
C GLU A 226 43.15 -8.69 44.18
N TRP A 227 43.29 -7.36 44.06
CA TRP A 227 42.18 -6.43 43.92
C TRP A 227 41.64 -6.36 42.49
N ASP A 228 42.42 -6.81 41.50
CA ASP A 228 42.03 -6.76 40.08
C ASP A 228 41.13 -7.93 39.68
N GLY A 229 41.09 -9.00 40.49
CA GLY A 229 40.34 -10.23 40.20
C GLY A 229 38.87 -9.95 39.87
N PHE A 230 38.21 -9.06 40.60
CA PHE A 230 36.82 -8.65 40.32
C PHE A 230 36.67 -8.01 38.93
N MET A 231 37.54 -7.07 38.58
CA MET A 231 37.48 -6.36 37.30
C MET A 231 37.71 -7.33 36.13
N ILE A 232 38.71 -8.21 36.25
CA ILE A 232 39.00 -9.20 35.21
C ILE A 232 37.88 -10.23 35.07
N LYS A 233 37.26 -10.66 36.17
CA LYS A 233 36.07 -11.53 36.12
C LYS A 233 34.86 -10.84 35.48
N SER A 234 34.68 -9.53 35.71
CA SER A 234 33.58 -8.78 35.10
C SER A 234 33.67 -8.73 33.56
N LEU A 235 34.88 -8.76 33.01
CA LEU A 235 35.14 -8.84 31.57
C LEU A 235 34.93 -10.24 30.98
N ALA A 236 34.73 -11.27 31.80
CA ALA A 236 34.67 -12.65 31.32
C ALA A 236 33.41 -12.89 30.46
N HIS A 237 32.28 -12.33 30.86
CA HIS A 237 30.99 -12.46 30.15
C HIS A 237 30.80 -11.31 29.17
N SER A 238 30.35 -11.63 27.96
CA SER A 238 29.88 -10.62 27.01
C SER A 238 28.54 -10.05 27.49
N LEU A 239 28.39 -8.73 27.43
CA LEU A 239 27.09 -8.10 27.61
C LEU A 239 26.22 -8.27 26.35
N PRO A 240 24.88 -8.33 26.47
CA PRO A 240 24.00 -8.18 25.32
C PRO A 240 24.32 -6.89 24.56
N ASN A 241 24.16 -6.89 23.24
CA ASN A 241 24.28 -5.63 22.50
C ASN A 241 23.26 -4.61 23.03
N PRO A 242 23.51 -3.30 22.88
CA PRO A 242 22.68 -2.27 23.48
C PRO A 242 21.20 -2.33 23.07
N MET A 243 20.89 -2.77 21.85
CA MET A 243 19.51 -2.93 21.38
C MET A 243 18.79 -4.04 22.12
N LEU A 244 19.42 -5.21 22.24
CA LEU A 244 18.85 -6.34 22.99
C LEU A 244 18.75 -6.03 24.48
N MET A 245 19.74 -5.32 25.04
CA MET A 245 19.68 -4.84 26.42
C MET A 245 18.48 -3.91 26.62
N ALA A 246 18.34 -2.89 25.78
CA ALA A 246 17.21 -1.96 25.83
C ALA A 246 15.86 -2.67 25.68
N GLN A 247 15.71 -3.53 24.67
CA GLN A 247 14.48 -4.29 24.43
C GLN A 247 14.15 -5.25 25.57
N GLY A 248 15.15 -5.92 26.15
CA GLY A 248 14.96 -6.82 27.29
C GLY A 248 14.53 -6.07 28.55
N LEU A 249 15.06 -4.87 28.78
CA LEU A 249 14.67 -4.02 29.91
C LEU A 249 13.29 -3.39 29.71
N LEU A 250 12.95 -2.98 28.48
CA LEU A 250 11.61 -2.52 28.10
C LEU A 250 10.56 -3.64 28.31
N LEU A 251 10.86 -4.86 27.87
CA LEU A 251 9.97 -6.02 28.05
C LEU A 251 9.70 -6.32 29.54
N GLN A 252 10.65 -5.99 30.41
CA GLN A 252 10.54 -6.16 31.86
C GLN A 252 9.93 -4.95 32.57
N ASP A 253 9.41 -3.96 31.85
CA ASP A 253 8.82 -2.73 32.39
C ASP A 253 9.77 -2.00 33.36
N LYS A 254 11.06 -1.96 33.00
CA LYS A 254 12.06 -1.19 33.75
C LYS A 254 11.94 0.28 33.42
N GLY A 255 12.17 1.14 34.41
CA GLY A 255 12.17 2.59 34.22
C GLY A 255 13.34 3.09 33.37
N ASP A 256 13.17 4.27 32.78
CA ASP A 256 14.12 4.88 31.82
C ASP A 256 15.55 4.94 32.34
N GLU A 257 15.75 5.29 33.62
CA GLU A 257 17.09 5.35 34.23
C GLU A 257 17.84 4.01 34.11
N LEU A 258 17.16 2.88 34.40
CA LEU A 258 17.75 1.55 34.30
C LEU A 258 18.02 1.16 32.84
N ILE A 259 17.14 1.55 31.92
CA ILE A 259 17.33 1.30 30.48
C ILE A 259 18.55 2.05 29.96
N LEU A 260 18.67 3.34 30.29
CA LEU A 260 19.79 4.18 29.86
C LEU A 260 21.13 3.70 30.45
N ASN A 261 21.13 3.28 31.72
CA ASN A 261 22.29 2.68 32.35
C ASN A 261 22.67 1.36 31.66
N GLY A 262 21.70 0.47 31.41
CA GLY A 262 21.95 -0.80 30.71
C GLY A 262 22.48 -0.61 29.29
N ILE A 263 21.94 0.35 28.52
CA ILE A 263 22.46 0.74 27.20
C ILE A 263 23.92 1.20 27.32
N SER A 264 24.24 1.95 28.37
CA SER A 264 25.59 2.48 28.58
C SER A 264 26.59 1.39 28.96
N GLU A 265 26.19 0.49 29.86
CA GLU A 265 26.96 -0.70 30.22
C GLU A 265 27.24 -1.58 28.99
N ALA A 266 26.28 -1.65 28.06
CA ALA A 266 26.39 -2.40 26.81
C ALA A 266 27.27 -1.75 25.72
N ASP A 267 28.17 -0.81 26.07
CA ASP A 267 29.16 -0.15 25.18
C ASP A 267 28.64 1.08 24.40
N ILE A 268 27.57 1.72 24.86
CA ILE A 268 27.18 3.06 24.38
C ILE A 268 27.67 4.13 25.36
N LYS A 269 28.31 5.19 24.87
CA LYS A 269 28.68 6.31 25.74
C LYS A 269 27.42 6.87 26.43
N PRO A 270 27.43 7.12 27.76
CA PRO A 270 26.24 7.59 28.49
C PRO A 270 25.54 8.81 27.88
N ALA A 271 26.31 9.74 27.33
CA ALA A 271 25.81 10.94 26.65
C ALA A 271 24.95 10.65 25.40
N TYR A 272 25.05 9.45 24.82
CA TYR A 272 24.28 9.00 23.66
C TYR A 272 23.25 7.91 24.00
N ALA A 273 23.14 7.48 25.25
CA ALA A 273 22.21 6.42 25.63
C ALA A 273 20.75 6.79 25.31
N GLN A 274 20.35 8.04 25.57
CA GLN A 274 19.01 8.52 25.21
C GLN A 274 18.81 8.54 23.69
N THR A 275 19.78 9.09 22.95
CA THR A 275 19.73 9.12 21.48
C THR A 275 19.63 7.71 20.90
N TYR A 276 20.35 6.74 21.49
CA TYR A 276 20.28 5.34 21.11
C TYR A 276 18.89 4.76 21.40
N LEU A 277 18.36 4.98 22.61
CA LEU A 277 17.03 4.53 22.99
C LEU A 277 15.98 5.05 22.00
N ASP A 278 15.92 6.37 21.79
CA ASP A 278 14.99 7.00 20.84
C ASP A 278 15.15 6.42 19.42
N ALA A 279 16.38 6.09 19.02
CA ALA A 279 16.70 5.47 17.74
C ALA A 279 16.31 3.99 17.64
N VAL A 280 16.12 3.24 18.74
CA VAL A 280 15.64 1.84 18.70
C VAL A 280 14.16 1.69 19.03
N MET A 281 13.55 2.69 19.69
CA MET A 281 12.11 2.72 19.94
C MET A 281 11.32 2.63 18.64
N THR A 282 10.19 1.93 18.66
CA THR A 282 9.32 1.83 17.48
C THR A 282 8.81 3.21 17.09
N LYS A 283 8.93 3.56 15.81
CA LYS A 283 8.37 4.78 15.25
C LYS A 283 6.99 4.48 14.67
N PRO A 284 6.07 5.45 14.61
CA PRO A 284 4.80 5.29 13.92
C PRO A 284 5.00 4.86 12.46
N ALA A 285 4.07 4.08 11.92
CA ALA A 285 4.11 3.73 10.51
C ALA A 285 3.90 4.97 9.63
N ASN A 286 4.46 4.96 8.42
CA ASN A 286 4.38 6.09 7.50
C ASN A 286 2.92 6.50 7.23
N GLU A 287 2.02 5.51 7.10
CA GLU A 287 0.59 5.70 6.88
C GLU A 287 -0.10 6.38 8.08
N ASP A 288 0.30 6.05 9.30
CA ASP A 288 -0.24 6.67 10.52
C ASP A 288 0.18 8.13 10.62
N ILE A 289 1.45 8.44 10.28
CA ILE A 289 1.95 9.81 10.23
C ILE A 289 1.17 10.62 9.18
N ILE A 290 1.00 10.08 7.98
CA ILE A 290 0.25 10.74 6.91
C ILE A 290 -1.19 11.00 7.35
N ALA A 291 -1.87 9.99 7.91
CA ALA A 291 -3.24 10.13 8.39
C ALA A 291 -3.36 11.12 9.56
N TYR A 292 -2.37 11.18 10.45
CA TYR A 292 -2.31 12.16 11.53
C TYR A 292 -2.11 13.58 10.99
N GLU A 293 -1.18 13.77 10.06
CA GLU A 293 -0.92 15.07 9.43
C GLU A 293 -2.13 15.56 8.64
N LEU A 294 -2.77 14.71 7.83
CA LEU A 294 -4.02 15.06 7.12
C LEU A 294 -5.10 15.59 8.07
N ARG A 295 -5.26 14.99 9.26
CA ARG A 295 -6.28 15.43 10.24
C ARG A 295 -5.99 16.79 10.84
N ARG A 296 -4.72 17.21 10.87
CA ARG A 296 -4.28 18.50 11.43
C ARG A 296 -4.21 19.58 10.37
N ASP A 297 -3.50 19.29 9.29
CA ASP A 297 -3.27 20.17 8.15
C ASP A 297 -3.33 19.35 6.85
N PRO A 298 -4.47 19.39 6.14
CA PRO A 298 -4.63 18.70 4.86
C PRO A 298 -3.62 19.12 3.79
N SER A 299 -2.91 20.25 3.93
CA SER A 299 -1.85 20.66 2.99
C SER A 299 -0.54 19.87 3.15
N LEU A 300 -0.42 19.07 4.22
CA LEU A 300 0.74 18.24 4.54
C LEU A 300 2.04 19.06 4.67
N SER A 301 1.95 20.28 5.20
CA SER A 301 3.11 21.19 5.31
C SER A 301 4.21 20.64 6.21
N ASN A 302 3.86 19.89 7.26
CA ASN A 302 4.80 19.31 8.23
C ASN A 302 5.24 17.87 7.89
N LEU A 303 4.64 17.23 6.87
CA LEU A 303 4.86 15.82 6.59
C LEU A 303 6.34 15.50 6.28
N ASP A 304 7.06 16.35 5.57
CA ASP A 304 8.47 16.14 5.23
C ASP A 304 9.36 16.06 6.49
N ILE A 305 9.02 16.83 7.52
CA ILE A 305 9.75 16.85 8.80
C ILE A 305 9.51 15.54 9.55
N GLU A 306 8.26 15.09 9.64
CA GLU A 306 7.92 13.85 10.34
C GLU A 306 8.49 12.61 9.62
N LEU A 307 8.39 12.56 8.28
CA LEU A 307 9.01 11.51 7.48
C LEU A 307 10.53 11.48 7.67
N ARG A 308 11.19 12.65 7.75
CA ARG A 308 12.62 12.74 8.04
C ARG A 308 12.97 12.16 9.42
N ARG A 309 12.17 12.47 10.45
CA ARG A 309 12.41 12.02 11.83
C ARG A 309 12.43 10.50 11.96
N ILE A 310 11.62 9.81 11.17
CA ILE A 310 11.56 8.34 11.18
C ILE A 310 12.52 7.69 10.16
N GLY A 311 13.35 8.48 9.47
CA GLY A 311 14.41 7.98 8.60
C GLY A 311 14.04 7.83 7.12
N ILE A 312 12.91 8.38 6.66
CA ILE A 312 12.56 8.35 5.24
C ILE A 312 13.46 9.29 4.45
N HIS A 313 14.04 8.75 3.38
CA HIS A 313 14.91 9.51 2.48
C HIS A 313 14.13 10.58 1.69
N LYS A 314 14.69 11.78 1.57
CA LYS A 314 14.04 12.96 0.97
C LYS A 314 13.46 12.77 -0.44
N ASN A 315 14.05 11.86 -1.22
CA ASN A 315 13.57 11.55 -2.58
C ASN A 315 12.16 10.94 -2.59
N TYR A 316 11.67 10.41 -1.47
CA TYR A 316 10.35 9.80 -1.36
C TYR A 316 9.29 10.73 -0.75
N TYR A 317 9.63 11.97 -0.37
CA TYR A 317 8.67 12.89 0.25
C TYR A 317 7.53 13.25 -0.71
N ALA A 318 7.85 13.55 -1.97
CA ALA A 318 6.85 13.81 -3.00
C ALA A 318 5.92 12.60 -3.22
N LEU A 319 6.49 11.39 -3.23
CA LEU A 319 5.73 10.14 -3.37
C LEU A 319 4.71 9.97 -2.23
N TYR A 320 5.12 10.17 -0.97
CA TYR A 320 4.19 10.05 0.16
C TYR A 320 3.13 11.15 0.20
N LYS A 321 3.48 12.38 -0.23
CA LYS A 321 2.51 13.47 -0.39
C LYS A 321 1.47 13.15 -1.46
N GLU A 322 1.87 12.55 -2.57
CA GLU A 322 0.95 12.13 -3.63
C GLU A 322 0.04 10.99 -3.15
N LEU A 323 0.60 9.96 -2.51
CA LEU A 323 -0.17 8.82 -1.97
C LEU A 323 -1.11 9.19 -0.82
N ALA A 324 -0.85 10.29 -0.11
CA ALA A 324 -1.72 10.77 0.96
C ALA A 324 -3.11 11.16 0.44
N TYR A 325 -3.21 11.61 -0.81
CA TYR A 325 -4.49 11.98 -1.41
C TYR A 325 -5.11 10.77 -2.11
N GLN A 326 -6.19 10.27 -1.52
CA GLN A 326 -6.88 9.09 -2.02
C GLN A 326 -7.69 9.43 -3.27
N ILE A 327 -7.55 8.58 -4.28
CA ILE A 327 -8.45 8.55 -5.42
C ILE A 327 -9.66 7.69 -5.03
N PRO A 328 -10.90 8.17 -5.25
CA PRO A 328 -12.11 7.38 -4.99
C PRO A 328 -12.07 5.99 -5.64
N PRO A 329 -12.71 4.98 -5.03
CA PRO A 329 -12.88 3.67 -5.64
C PRO A 329 -13.54 3.75 -7.02
N VAL A 330 -13.18 2.84 -7.93
CA VAL A 330 -13.68 2.84 -9.32
C VAL A 330 -15.21 2.85 -9.39
N ASN A 331 -15.92 2.13 -8.52
CA ASN A 331 -17.39 2.13 -8.48
C ASN A 331 -17.98 3.52 -8.16
N ASP A 332 -17.32 4.27 -7.27
CA ASP A 332 -17.75 5.61 -6.92
C ASP A 332 -17.49 6.57 -8.09
N ILE A 333 -16.35 6.41 -8.77
CA ILE A 333 -16.04 7.16 -10.00
C ILE A 333 -17.07 6.87 -11.09
N ILE A 334 -17.48 5.60 -11.28
CA ILE A 334 -18.55 5.23 -12.23
C ILE A 334 -19.86 5.91 -11.83
N THR A 335 -20.21 5.88 -10.54
CA THR A 335 -21.42 6.55 -10.03
C THR A 335 -21.38 8.05 -10.31
N MET A 336 -20.25 8.71 -10.05
CA MET A 336 -20.04 10.13 -10.36
C MET A 336 -20.15 10.42 -11.86
N ALA A 337 -19.60 9.54 -12.71
CA ALA A 337 -19.68 9.67 -14.17
C ALA A 337 -21.12 9.56 -14.67
N VAL A 338 -21.85 8.55 -14.22
CA VAL A 338 -23.26 8.36 -14.61
C VAL A 338 -24.14 9.48 -14.08
N ARG A 339 -23.87 9.98 -12.87
CA ARG A 339 -24.56 11.12 -12.27
C ARG A 339 -24.09 12.46 -12.81
N GLU A 340 -23.31 12.51 -13.89
CA GLU A 340 -22.90 13.75 -14.56
C GLU A 340 -22.07 14.71 -13.68
N ALA A 341 -21.47 14.22 -12.59
CA ALA A 341 -20.63 15.01 -11.69
C ALA A 341 -19.29 15.44 -12.34
N PHE A 342 -18.93 14.86 -13.48
CA PHE A 342 -17.79 15.28 -14.31
C PHE A 342 -18.17 16.24 -15.44
N THR A 343 -19.46 16.57 -15.60
CA THR A 343 -19.96 17.44 -16.66
C THR A 343 -20.50 18.75 -16.04
N PRO A 344 -19.67 19.81 -15.85
CA PRO A 344 -20.05 20.98 -15.08
C PRO A 344 -21.34 21.67 -15.52
N ALA A 345 -21.60 21.72 -16.84
CA ALA A 345 -22.82 22.31 -17.38
C ALA A 345 -24.09 21.55 -16.98
N ILE A 346 -24.04 20.21 -16.93
CA ILE A 346 -25.18 19.38 -16.53
C ILE A 346 -25.33 19.42 -15.00
N ALA A 347 -24.22 19.30 -14.27
CA ALA A 347 -24.24 19.37 -12.82
C ALA A 347 -24.76 20.72 -12.28
N ALA A 348 -24.40 21.83 -12.94
CA ALA A 348 -24.94 23.15 -12.65
C ALA A 348 -26.45 23.22 -12.95
N ARG A 349 -26.89 22.67 -14.09
CA ARG A 349 -28.31 22.61 -14.46
C ARG A 349 -29.15 21.84 -13.44
N PHE A 350 -28.60 20.75 -12.90
CA PHE A 350 -29.24 19.92 -11.88
C PHE A 350 -29.08 20.45 -10.46
N GLY A 351 -28.30 21.53 -10.26
CA GLY A 351 -28.02 22.05 -8.93
C GLY A 351 -27.24 21.05 -8.05
N GLN A 352 -26.47 20.13 -8.63
CA GLN A 352 -25.86 19.02 -7.90
C GLN A 352 -24.84 19.47 -6.83
N TYR A 353 -24.22 20.63 -7.02
CA TYR A 353 -23.30 21.22 -6.04
C TYR A 353 -23.99 22.13 -5.01
N GLN A 354 -25.32 22.28 -5.07
CA GLN A 354 -26.07 23.08 -4.08
C GLN A 354 -26.00 22.42 -2.70
N ASP A 355 -26.17 23.26 -1.68
CA ASP A 355 -26.19 22.85 -0.26
C ASP A 355 -24.92 22.13 0.23
N LEU A 356 -23.79 22.23 -0.49
CA LEU A 356 -22.50 21.67 -0.08
C LEU A 356 -22.01 22.34 1.22
N PRO A 357 -21.95 21.62 2.35
CA PRO A 357 -21.49 22.20 3.60
C PRO A 357 -19.97 22.41 3.54
N PRO A 358 -19.43 23.59 3.93
CA PRO A 358 -17.99 23.81 4.02
C PRO A 358 -17.29 22.78 4.92
N ASP A 359 -17.93 22.39 6.03
CA ASP A 359 -17.43 21.38 6.96
C ASP A 359 -17.23 20.02 6.27
N PHE A 360 -18.08 19.65 5.32
CA PHE A 360 -17.93 18.39 4.58
C PHE A 360 -16.62 18.39 3.79
N VAL A 361 -16.29 19.51 3.12
CA VAL A 361 -15.04 19.67 2.36
C VAL A 361 -13.83 19.62 3.31
N GLU A 362 -13.93 20.24 4.49
CA GLU A 362 -12.89 20.18 5.51
C GLU A 362 -12.63 18.73 5.98
N TRP A 363 -13.68 18.02 6.37
CA TRP A 363 -13.57 16.64 6.87
C TRP A 363 -13.14 15.64 5.80
N ALA A 364 -13.58 15.82 4.55
CA ALA A 364 -13.12 15.05 3.41
C ALA A 364 -11.62 15.29 3.15
N GLY A 365 -11.17 16.55 3.21
CA GLY A 365 -9.75 16.92 3.13
C GLY A 365 -8.90 16.21 4.20
N LYS A 366 -9.39 16.18 5.45
CA LYS A 366 -8.74 15.46 6.56
C LYS A 366 -8.69 13.94 6.40
N LYS A 367 -9.41 13.39 5.41
CA LYS A 367 -9.37 11.97 5.00
C LYS A 367 -8.54 11.74 3.74
N GLY A 368 -7.90 12.78 3.20
CA GLY A 368 -7.11 12.69 1.98
C GLY A 368 -7.93 12.83 0.69
N LEU A 369 -9.21 13.22 0.76
CA LEU A 369 -9.96 13.56 -0.45
C LEU A 369 -9.67 15.02 -0.84
N SER A 370 -9.26 15.25 -2.08
CA SER A 370 -9.13 16.61 -2.60
C SER A 370 -10.49 17.31 -2.58
N LYS A 371 -10.47 18.66 -2.56
CA LYS A 371 -11.70 19.46 -2.64
C LYS A 371 -12.57 19.06 -3.84
N GLU A 372 -11.95 18.83 -4.99
CA GLU A 372 -12.67 18.44 -6.21
C GLU A 372 -13.34 17.06 -6.06
N TRP A 373 -12.69 16.11 -5.40
CA TRP A 373 -13.30 14.80 -5.13
C TRP A 373 -14.44 14.90 -4.12
N ALA A 374 -14.30 15.72 -3.08
CA ALA A 374 -15.37 15.99 -2.14
C ALA A 374 -16.59 16.58 -2.86
N GLU A 375 -16.39 17.60 -3.70
CA GLU A 375 -17.46 18.23 -4.50
C GLU A 375 -18.15 17.22 -5.42
N ARG A 376 -17.43 16.27 -6.04
CA ARG A 376 -18.01 15.23 -6.90
C ARG A 376 -18.79 14.17 -6.12
N TYR A 377 -18.30 13.77 -4.95
CA TYR A 377 -19.06 12.91 -4.05
C TYR A 377 -20.39 13.56 -3.66
N TRP A 378 -20.35 14.85 -3.33
CA TRP A 378 -21.56 15.61 -3.08
C TRP A 378 -22.45 15.67 -4.33
N ALA A 379 -21.92 15.97 -5.51
CA ALA A 379 -22.74 16.00 -6.71
C ALA A 379 -23.45 14.66 -7.03
N ALA A 380 -22.85 13.53 -6.66
CA ALA A 380 -23.38 12.19 -6.91
C ALA A 380 -24.31 11.65 -5.80
N HIS A 381 -24.37 12.28 -4.62
CA HIS A 381 -25.08 11.72 -3.45
C HIS A 381 -26.61 11.76 -3.54
N TRP A 382 -27.17 12.61 -4.41
CA TRP A 382 -28.60 12.88 -4.49
C TRP A 382 -29.42 11.65 -4.89
N SER A 383 -30.61 11.51 -4.29
CA SER A 383 -31.63 10.56 -4.77
C SER A 383 -32.42 11.20 -5.91
N LEU A 384 -32.29 10.66 -7.12
CA LEU A 384 -33.00 11.17 -8.30
C LEU A 384 -34.44 10.65 -8.36
N PRO A 385 -35.35 11.38 -9.03
CA PRO A 385 -36.70 10.88 -9.30
C PRO A 385 -36.69 9.53 -10.01
N SER A 386 -37.65 8.65 -9.72
CA SER A 386 -37.79 7.37 -10.39
C SER A 386 -38.23 7.53 -11.86
N PRO A 387 -38.06 6.51 -12.72
CA PRO A 387 -38.58 6.55 -14.08
C PRO A 387 -40.08 6.86 -14.14
N GLN A 388 -40.88 6.31 -13.22
CA GLN A 388 -42.32 6.56 -13.15
C GLN A 388 -42.64 8.03 -12.80
N GLN A 389 -41.88 8.63 -11.88
CA GLN A 389 -42.00 10.06 -11.59
C GLN A 389 -41.59 10.89 -12.82
N GLY A 390 -40.54 10.47 -13.53
CA GLY A 390 -40.14 11.05 -14.81
C GLY A 390 -41.26 11.03 -15.85
N PHE A 391 -41.94 9.89 -16.01
CA PHE A 391 -43.08 9.76 -16.93
C PHE A 391 -44.25 10.64 -16.51
N GLU A 392 -44.55 10.71 -15.21
CA GLU A 392 -45.61 11.58 -14.71
C GLU A 392 -45.30 13.07 -14.95
N MET A 393 -44.05 13.49 -14.76
CA MET A 393 -43.61 14.85 -15.10
C MET A 393 -43.73 15.12 -16.61
N LEU A 394 -43.36 14.17 -17.47
CA LEU A 394 -43.52 14.27 -18.92
C LEU A 394 -45.00 14.43 -19.30
N HIS A 395 -45.89 13.58 -18.80
CA HIS A 395 -47.32 13.63 -19.12
C HIS A 395 -48.00 14.91 -18.64
N ARG A 396 -47.49 15.52 -17.56
CA ARG A 396 -47.98 16.80 -17.03
C ARG A 396 -47.39 18.01 -17.76
N GLY A 397 -46.48 17.80 -18.72
CA GLY A 397 -45.80 18.88 -19.44
C GLY A 397 -44.82 19.68 -18.56
N VAL A 398 -44.41 19.11 -17.41
CA VAL A 398 -43.45 19.76 -16.50
C VAL A 398 -42.03 19.66 -17.06
N ILE A 399 -41.73 18.57 -17.78
CA ILE A 399 -40.44 18.33 -18.44
C ILE A 399 -40.64 17.89 -19.90
N GLY A 400 -39.62 18.08 -20.72
CA GLY A 400 -39.58 17.57 -22.10
C GLY A 400 -38.97 16.17 -22.24
N PHE A 401 -38.93 15.66 -23.48
CA PHE A 401 -38.29 14.38 -23.79
C PHE A 401 -36.79 14.39 -23.46
N ASP A 402 -36.09 15.48 -23.76
CA ASP A 402 -34.64 15.61 -23.49
C ASP A 402 -34.33 15.54 -22.00
N ASP A 403 -35.20 16.10 -21.17
CA ASP A 403 -35.08 16.08 -19.71
C ASP A 403 -35.33 14.69 -19.14
N LEU A 404 -36.35 13.99 -19.65
CA LEU A 404 -36.61 12.60 -19.28
C LEU A 404 -35.44 11.70 -19.69
N ASN A 405 -34.90 11.88 -20.90
CA ASN A 405 -33.76 11.09 -21.37
C ASN A 405 -32.51 11.37 -20.52
N MET A 406 -32.29 12.63 -20.09
CA MET A 406 -31.22 12.98 -19.17
C MET A 406 -31.41 12.34 -17.78
N LEU A 407 -32.65 12.32 -17.26
CA LEU A 407 -32.96 11.64 -16.00
C LEU A 407 -32.68 10.13 -16.10
N LEU A 408 -33.16 9.46 -17.16
CA LEU A 408 -32.92 8.04 -17.37
C LEU A 408 -31.43 7.73 -17.52
N ARG A 409 -30.66 8.61 -18.16
CA ARG A 409 -29.20 8.51 -18.22
C ARG A 409 -28.58 8.58 -16.82
N ALA A 410 -28.96 9.55 -16.01
CA ALA A 410 -28.44 9.71 -14.65
C ALA A 410 -28.87 8.59 -13.67
N LEU A 411 -29.98 7.90 -13.97
CA LEU A 411 -30.43 6.69 -13.28
C LEU A 411 -29.70 5.40 -13.74
N ASP A 412 -28.69 5.52 -14.59
CA ASP A 412 -27.95 4.40 -15.17
C ASP A 412 -28.79 3.46 -16.05
N VAL A 413 -29.86 3.97 -16.67
CA VAL A 413 -30.60 3.19 -17.67
C VAL A 413 -29.76 3.12 -18.94
N MET A 414 -29.47 1.90 -19.40
CA MET A 414 -28.67 1.70 -20.62
C MET A 414 -29.32 2.42 -21.82
N PRO A 415 -28.52 3.06 -22.70
CA PRO A 415 -29.05 3.81 -23.84
C PRO A 415 -30.09 3.05 -24.68
N PHE A 416 -29.88 1.75 -24.91
CA PHE A 416 -30.81 0.88 -25.64
C PHE A 416 -32.23 0.83 -25.06
N TRP A 417 -32.37 0.94 -23.74
CA TRP A 417 -33.65 0.84 -23.05
C TRP A 417 -34.37 2.18 -22.90
N ARG A 418 -33.68 3.32 -23.05
CA ARG A 418 -34.26 4.65 -22.78
C ARG A 418 -35.46 4.92 -23.68
N ASP A 419 -35.27 4.87 -24.99
CA ASP A 419 -36.34 5.14 -25.96
C ASP A 419 -37.53 4.18 -25.78
N LYS A 420 -37.24 2.90 -25.52
CA LYS A 420 -38.27 1.86 -25.27
C LYS A 420 -39.08 2.13 -24.01
N LEU A 421 -38.42 2.59 -22.94
CA LEU A 421 -39.08 2.98 -21.70
C LEU A 421 -39.94 4.24 -21.90
N VAL A 422 -39.49 5.19 -22.72
CA VAL A 422 -40.29 6.37 -23.03
C VAL A 422 -41.51 6.04 -23.90
N GLU A 423 -41.38 5.13 -24.87
CA GLU A 423 -42.51 4.69 -25.71
C GLU A 423 -43.66 4.10 -24.88
N ILE A 424 -43.35 3.36 -23.81
CA ILE A 424 -44.35 2.77 -22.91
C ILE A 424 -44.79 3.71 -21.77
N ALA A 425 -44.31 4.95 -21.72
CA ALA A 425 -44.73 5.91 -20.71
C ALA A 425 -46.23 6.22 -20.85
N TYR A 426 -46.72 6.35 -22.08
CA TYR A 426 -48.10 6.70 -22.37
C TYR A 426 -49.05 5.52 -22.16
N ARG A 427 -50.24 5.83 -21.65
CA ARG A 427 -51.28 4.80 -21.44
C ARG A 427 -51.84 4.34 -22.80
N PRO A 428 -51.97 3.03 -23.04
CA PRO A 428 -52.73 2.53 -24.18
C PRO A 428 -54.22 2.88 -24.00
N LEU A 429 -54.96 2.85 -25.11
CA LEU A 429 -56.42 3.09 -25.08
C LEU A 429 -57.11 2.08 -24.16
N SER A 430 -58.07 2.53 -23.35
CA SER A 430 -58.81 1.62 -22.49
C SER A 430 -59.73 0.71 -23.31
N ARG A 431 -59.99 -0.52 -22.85
CA ARG A 431 -60.93 -1.44 -23.52
C ARG A 431 -62.31 -0.81 -23.73
N VAL A 432 -62.73 0.09 -22.83
CA VAL A 432 -64.01 0.80 -22.93
C VAL A 432 -63.96 1.83 -24.05
N ASP A 433 -62.89 2.62 -24.11
CA ASP A 433 -62.74 3.65 -25.13
C ASP A 433 -62.51 3.05 -26.51
N VAL A 434 -61.77 1.94 -26.62
CA VAL A 434 -61.64 1.17 -27.86
C VAL A 434 -63.02 0.80 -28.43
N ARG A 435 -63.93 0.27 -27.60
CA ARG A 435 -65.30 -0.06 -28.04
C ARG A 435 -66.10 1.18 -28.44
N ARG A 436 -66.00 2.27 -27.69
CA ARG A 436 -66.69 3.53 -27.98
C ARG A 436 -66.18 4.14 -29.29
N MET A 437 -64.87 4.17 -29.48
CA MET A 437 -64.20 4.68 -30.68
C MET A 437 -64.56 3.84 -31.90
N PHE A 438 -64.60 2.51 -31.78
CA PHE A 438 -65.05 1.64 -32.87
C PHE A 438 -66.53 1.90 -33.23
N LYS A 439 -67.41 2.02 -32.23
CA LYS A 439 -68.82 2.37 -32.45
C LYS A 439 -69.01 3.71 -33.16
N LEU A 440 -68.15 4.68 -32.86
CA LEU A 440 -68.17 6.01 -33.47
C LEU A 440 -67.42 6.08 -34.80
N GLY A 441 -66.83 4.98 -35.27
CA GLY A 441 -66.06 4.93 -36.52
C GLY A 441 -64.68 5.60 -36.44
N VAL A 442 -64.20 5.96 -35.24
CA VAL A 442 -62.87 6.55 -35.02
C VAL A 442 -61.76 5.49 -35.17
N LEU A 443 -62.03 4.26 -34.73
CA LEU A 443 -61.15 3.11 -34.97
C LEU A 443 -61.79 2.18 -36.00
N ASP A 444 -60.96 1.63 -36.89
CA ASP A 444 -61.30 0.51 -37.75
C ASP A 444 -60.96 -0.83 -37.07
N VAL A 445 -61.25 -1.95 -37.74
CA VAL A 445 -61.00 -3.30 -37.17
C VAL A 445 -59.52 -3.52 -36.86
N LYS A 446 -58.61 -3.04 -37.72
CA LYS A 446 -57.17 -3.14 -37.49
C LYS A 446 -56.73 -2.30 -36.29
N GLY A 447 -57.26 -1.08 -36.15
CA GLY A 447 -57.02 -0.20 -35.02
C GLY A 447 -57.53 -0.77 -33.70
N VAL A 448 -58.70 -1.44 -33.70
CA VAL A 448 -59.22 -2.16 -32.52
C VAL A 448 -58.28 -3.30 -32.11
N ARG A 449 -57.86 -4.13 -33.08
CA ARG A 449 -56.92 -5.22 -32.80
C ARG A 449 -55.61 -4.70 -32.23
N LYS A 450 -55.02 -3.67 -32.86
CA LYS A 450 -53.79 -3.03 -32.38
C LYS A 450 -53.95 -2.50 -30.97
N ALA A 451 -55.04 -1.79 -30.67
CA ALA A 451 -55.27 -1.23 -29.34
C ALA A 451 -55.37 -2.32 -28.25
N TYR A 452 -55.95 -3.49 -28.56
CA TYR A 452 -55.93 -4.62 -27.63
C TYR A 452 -54.54 -5.23 -27.46
N THR A 453 -53.73 -5.34 -28.52
CA THR A 453 -52.34 -5.75 -28.41
C THR A 453 -51.52 -4.76 -27.57
N ASP A 454 -51.69 -3.45 -27.75
CA ASP A 454 -50.99 -2.41 -27.00
C ASP A 454 -51.31 -2.45 -25.48
N ILE A 455 -52.47 -2.97 -25.08
CA ILE A 455 -52.84 -3.21 -23.67
C ILE A 455 -52.08 -4.44 -23.09
N GLY A 456 -51.59 -5.34 -23.96
CA GLY A 456 -50.87 -6.55 -23.58
C GLY A 456 -51.62 -7.86 -23.85
N TYR A 457 -52.72 -7.85 -24.62
CA TYR A 457 -53.32 -9.10 -25.08
C TYR A 457 -52.41 -9.79 -26.11
N ASN A 458 -52.20 -11.10 -25.97
CA ASN A 458 -51.58 -11.91 -27.01
C ASN A 458 -52.42 -11.92 -28.29
N ASP A 459 -51.86 -12.36 -29.42
CA ASP A 459 -52.53 -12.31 -30.72
C ASP A 459 -53.91 -12.96 -30.73
N TYR A 460 -54.01 -14.16 -30.17
CA TYR A 460 -55.27 -14.91 -30.08
C TYR A 460 -56.35 -14.12 -29.32
N ASN A 461 -56.02 -13.58 -28.14
CA ASN A 461 -56.97 -12.84 -27.33
C ASN A 461 -57.31 -11.48 -27.95
N ALA A 462 -56.35 -10.82 -28.62
CA ALA A 462 -56.61 -9.58 -29.34
C ALA A 462 -57.60 -9.80 -30.50
N ASP A 463 -57.50 -10.91 -31.21
CA ASP A 463 -58.45 -11.30 -32.26
C ASP A 463 -59.85 -11.58 -31.68
N LEU A 464 -59.94 -12.35 -30.59
CA LEU A 464 -61.22 -12.60 -29.90
C LEU A 464 -61.86 -11.31 -29.38
N MET A 465 -61.09 -10.42 -28.77
CA MET A 465 -61.58 -9.14 -28.26
C MET A 465 -62.03 -8.20 -29.38
N THR A 466 -61.37 -8.28 -30.55
CA THR A 466 -61.77 -7.55 -31.75
C THR A 466 -63.11 -8.06 -32.26
N GLN A 467 -63.27 -9.37 -32.41
CA GLN A 467 -64.53 -9.98 -32.82
C GLN A 467 -65.66 -9.68 -31.82
N PHE A 468 -65.38 -9.79 -30.53
CA PHE A 468 -66.32 -9.38 -29.48
C PHE A 468 -66.76 -7.93 -29.65
N THR A 469 -65.81 -7.02 -29.91
CA THR A 469 -66.12 -5.58 -30.08
C THR A 469 -66.99 -5.34 -31.31
N ILE A 470 -66.73 -6.03 -32.42
CA ILE A 470 -67.53 -5.97 -33.64
C ILE A 470 -68.98 -6.39 -33.36
N GLU A 471 -69.16 -7.56 -32.76
CA GLU A 471 -70.50 -8.10 -32.47
C GLU A 471 -71.24 -7.28 -31.40
N TYR A 472 -70.52 -6.81 -30.38
CA TYR A 472 -71.07 -5.92 -29.34
C TYR A 472 -71.59 -4.60 -29.91
N VAL A 473 -70.92 -4.04 -30.92
CA VAL A 473 -71.32 -2.78 -31.56
C VAL A 473 -72.44 -2.95 -32.58
N LYS A 474 -72.49 -4.08 -33.31
CA LYS A 474 -73.55 -4.37 -34.29
C LYS A 474 -74.95 -4.39 -33.68
N GLY A 475 -75.06 -4.71 -32.39
CA GLY A 475 -76.32 -4.71 -31.64
C GLY A 475 -77.24 -5.87 -32.05
N VAL A 476 -77.78 -6.58 -31.06
CA VAL A 476 -78.86 -7.55 -31.31
C VAL A 476 -80.08 -6.77 -31.80
N PRO A 477 -80.72 -7.11 -32.94
CA PRO A 477 -81.96 -6.46 -33.34
C PRO A 477 -82.98 -6.57 -32.21
N LYS A 478 -83.62 -5.45 -31.84
CA LYS A 478 -84.69 -5.45 -30.84
C LYS A 478 -85.80 -6.39 -31.34
N LYS A 479 -85.95 -7.55 -30.70
CA LYS A 479 -87.16 -8.37 -30.86
C LYS A 479 -88.37 -7.47 -30.57
N LEU A 480 -89.41 -7.55 -31.40
CA LEU A 480 -90.67 -6.82 -31.18
C LEU A 480 -91.15 -7.11 -29.76
N SER A 481 -91.59 -6.08 -29.03
CA SER A 481 -92.08 -6.31 -27.67
C SER A 481 -93.45 -7.02 -27.73
N THR A 482 -93.77 -7.77 -26.68
CA THR A 482 -95.10 -8.39 -26.50
C THR A 482 -96.23 -7.37 -26.64
N THR A 483 -95.99 -6.14 -26.18
CA THR A 483 -96.93 -5.01 -26.28
C THR A 483 -97.20 -4.59 -27.73
N ASP A 484 -96.16 -4.56 -28.57
CA ASP A 484 -96.28 -4.18 -29.98
C ASP A 484 -97.06 -5.23 -30.77
N MET A 485 -96.79 -6.52 -30.49
CA MET A 485 -97.50 -7.65 -31.10
C MET A 485 -99.01 -7.63 -30.78
N VAL A 486 -99.36 -7.44 -29.50
CA VAL A 486 -100.77 -7.35 -29.07
C VAL A 486 -101.45 -6.11 -29.64
N THR A 487 -100.72 -4.99 -29.78
CA THR A 487 -101.26 -3.76 -30.38
C THR A 487 -101.57 -3.94 -31.87
N ALA A 488 -100.69 -4.64 -32.62
CA ALA A 488 -100.92 -4.96 -34.01
C ALA A 488 -102.19 -5.81 -34.21
N TYR A 489 -102.41 -6.79 -33.33
CA TYR A 489 -103.64 -7.60 -33.34
C TYR A 489 -104.90 -6.77 -33.04
N LYS A 490 -104.86 -5.91 -32.01
CA LYS A 490 -105.98 -5.03 -31.64
C LYS A 490 -106.42 -4.13 -32.81
N LYS A 491 -105.47 -3.68 -33.64
CA LYS A 491 -105.72 -2.82 -34.81
C LYS A 491 -106.04 -3.58 -36.10
N HIS A 492 -106.39 -4.86 -36.02
CA HIS A 492 -106.67 -5.72 -37.18
C HIS A 492 -105.51 -5.88 -38.19
N LEU A 493 -104.27 -5.55 -37.81
CA LEU A 493 -103.11 -5.66 -38.70
C LEU A 493 -102.62 -7.11 -38.83
N ILE A 494 -102.93 -7.95 -37.85
CA ILE A 494 -102.61 -9.39 -37.83
C ILE A 494 -103.80 -10.20 -37.29
N ASP A 495 -103.86 -11.48 -37.67
CA ASP A 495 -104.86 -12.44 -37.17
C ASP A 495 -104.40 -13.15 -35.87
N SER A 496 -105.30 -13.92 -35.26
CA SER A 496 -105.06 -14.61 -33.98
C SER A 496 -104.00 -15.72 -34.11
N GLY A 497 -103.92 -16.39 -35.25
CA GLY A 497 -102.89 -17.39 -35.55
C GLY A 497 -101.51 -16.77 -35.70
N THR A 498 -101.42 -15.62 -36.39
CA THR A 498 -100.19 -14.85 -36.55
C THR A 498 -99.70 -14.29 -35.21
N LEU A 499 -100.59 -13.74 -34.37
CA LEU A 499 -100.25 -13.30 -33.01
C LEU A 499 -99.72 -14.47 -32.17
N ARG A 500 -100.38 -15.64 -32.24
CA ARG A 500 -99.96 -16.85 -31.52
C ARG A 500 -98.55 -17.30 -31.93
N SER A 501 -98.24 -17.30 -33.22
CA SER A 501 -96.91 -17.65 -33.73
C SER A 501 -95.83 -16.70 -33.22
N GLN A 502 -96.07 -15.39 -33.33
CA GLN A 502 -95.10 -14.36 -32.91
C GLN A 502 -94.82 -14.40 -31.40
N LEU A 503 -95.85 -14.61 -30.58
CA LEU A 503 -95.69 -14.74 -29.13
C LEU A 503 -94.94 -16.03 -28.76
N SER A 504 -95.18 -17.14 -29.48
CA SER A 504 -94.46 -18.40 -29.28
C SER A 504 -92.99 -18.30 -29.68
N GLU A 505 -92.67 -17.63 -30.79
CA GLU A 505 -91.30 -17.34 -31.22
C GLU A 505 -90.56 -16.41 -30.24
N ALA A 506 -91.30 -15.54 -29.56
CA ALA A 506 -90.79 -14.70 -28.47
C ALA A 506 -90.58 -15.47 -27.14
N GLY A 507 -90.97 -16.75 -27.09
CA GLY A 507 -90.78 -17.64 -25.93
C GLY A 507 -91.98 -17.73 -24.98
N ILE A 508 -93.13 -17.14 -25.31
CA ILE A 508 -94.36 -17.21 -24.51
C ILE A 508 -95.15 -18.44 -24.94
N THR A 509 -95.29 -19.42 -24.05
CA THR A 509 -95.91 -20.72 -24.36
C THR A 509 -96.88 -21.14 -23.25
N GLY A 510 -97.72 -22.15 -23.53
CA GLY A 510 -98.63 -22.73 -22.54
C GLY A 510 -99.75 -21.78 -22.09
N ALA A 511 -100.11 -21.85 -20.81
CA ALA A 511 -101.27 -21.13 -20.26
C ALA A 511 -101.18 -19.60 -20.39
N ASP A 512 -99.96 -19.04 -20.37
CA ASP A 512 -99.75 -17.60 -20.53
C ASP A 512 -100.06 -17.13 -21.95
N LEU A 513 -99.73 -17.94 -22.96
CA LEU A 513 -100.04 -17.65 -24.37
C LEU A 513 -101.56 -17.56 -24.58
N ASP A 514 -102.29 -18.54 -24.04
CA ASP A 514 -103.75 -18.59 -24.14
C ASP A 514 -104.41 -17.41 -23.39
N SER A 515 -103.88 -17.07 -22.21
CA SER A 515 -104.35 -15.93 -21.41
C SER A 515 -104.14 -14.59 -22.14
N ILE A 516 -102.98 -14.40 -22.76
CA ILE A 516 -102.65 -13.17 -23.51
C ILE A 516 -103.50 -13.06 -24.77
N ILE A 517 -103.68 -14.15 -25.52
CA ILE A 517 -104.53 -14.15 -26.72
C ILE A 517 -105.98 -13.82 -26.35
N LYS A 518 -106.52 -14.47 -25.32
CA LYS A 518 -107.88 -14.21 -24.84
C LYS A 518 -108.06 -12.75 -24.39
N THR A 519 -107.07 -12.20 -23.71
CA THR A 519 -107.10 -10.79 -23.29
C THR A 519 -107.01 -9.85 -24.49
N ALA A 520 -106.20 -10.19 -25.51
CA ALA A 520 -106.08 -9.42 -26.74
C ALA A 520 -107.38 -9.45 -27.57
N GLU A 521 -108.05 -10.60 -27.64
CA GLU A 521 -109.38 -10.77 -28.26
C GLU A 521 -110.43 -9.87 -27.62
N GLN A 522 -110.54 -9.91 -26.29
CA GLN A 522 -111.46 -9.03 -25.55
C GLN A 522 -111.18 -7.54 -25.79
N ARG A 523 -109.89 -7.15 -25.80
CA ARG A 523 -109.50 -5.77 -26.06
C ARG A 523 -109.76 -5.33 -27.49
N ARG A 524 -109.69 -6.23 -28.47
CA ARG A 524 -110.07 -5.95 -29.88
C ARG A 524 -111.58 -5.74 -29.97
N GLU A 525 -112.38 -6.60 -29.37
CA GLU A 525 -113.83 -6.43 -29.32
C GLU A 525 -114.25 -5.10 -28.67
N TRP A 526 -113.57 -4.68 -27.60
CA TRP A 526 -113.82 -3.38 -26.97
C TRP A 526 -113.46 -2.22 -27.90
N SER A 527 -112.31 -2.29 -28.56
CA SER A 527 -111.87 -1.28 -29.54
C SER A 527 -112.87 -1.16 -30.69
N ASP A 528 -113.37 -2.28 -31.21
CA ASP A 528 -114.35 -2.30 -32.30
C ASP A 528 -115.68 -1.69 -31.85
N ARG A 529 -116.12 -1.95 -30.61
CA ARG A 529 -117.32 -1.33 -30.06
C ARG A 529 -117.15 0.18 -29.88
N GLU A 530 -116.00 0.64 -29.37
CA GLU A 530 -115.71 2.07 -29.24
C GLU A 530 -115.72 2.78 -30.61
N GLU A 531 -115.13 2.19 -31.64
CA GLU A 531 -115.13 2.75 -32.99
C GLU A 531 -116.54 2.80 -33.61
N ASN A 532 -117.36 1.78 -33.36
CA ASN A 532 -118.76 1.78 -33.77
C ASN A 532 -119.58 2.85 -33.01
N ILE A 533 -119.35 3.03 -31.71
CA ILE A 533 -119.97 4.13 -30.94
C ILE A 533 -119.60 5.49 -31.52
N ALA A 534 -118.31 5.71 -31.82
CA ALA A 534 -117.83 6.96 -32.41
C ALA A 534 -118.44 7.20 -33.80
N THR A 535 -118.63 6.15 -34.59
CA THR A 535 -119.31 6.22 -35.89
C THR A 535 -120.78 6.61 -35.74
N ILE A 536 -121.49 6.01 -34.77
CA ILE A 536 -122.89 6.34 -34.44
C ILE A 536 -123.00 7.78 -33.91
N GLU A 537 -122.08 8.20 -33.04
CA GLU A 537 -121.96 9.59 -32.56
C GLU A 537 -121.85 10.57 -33.72
N PHE A 538 -120.95 10.31 -34.65
CA PHE A 538 -120.73 11.14 -35.82
C PHE A 538 -122.00 11.23 -36.69
N LEU A 539 -122.66 10.10 -36.96
CA LEU A 539 -123.90 10.07 -37.76
C LEU A 539 -125.06 10.80 -37.09
N TYR A 540 -125.14 10.75 -35.75
CA TYR A 540 -126.12 11.51 -34.97
C TYR A 540 -125.84 13.01 -35.00
N LYS A 541 -124.59 13.43 -34.76
CA LYS A 541 -124.18 14.85 -34.81
C LYS A 541 -124.42 15.49 -36.18
N GLN A 542 -124.21 14.73 -37.26
CA GLN A 542 -124.47 15.16 -38.64
C GLN A 542 -125.97 15.15 -39.01
N GLY A 543 -126.87 14.81 -38.08
CA GLY A 543 -128.32 14.78 -38.29
C GLY A 543 -128.80 13.64 -39.20
N ARG A 544 -127.95 12.67 -39.53
CA ARG A 544 -128.30 11.52 -40.36
C ARG A 544 -129.05 10.45 -39.57
N TYR A 545 -128.82 10.37 -38.26
CA TYR A 545 -129.62 9.56 -37.34
C TYR A 545 -130.51 10.45 -36.47
N THR A 546 -131.77 10.06 -36.33
CA THR A 546 -132.68 10.61 -35.33
C THR A 546 -132.34 10.03 -33.95
N GLU A 547 -132.77 10.68 -32.88
CA GLU A 547 -132.53 10.21 -31.51
C GLU A 547 -132.99 8.75 -31.30
N ASP A 548 -134.20 8.40 -31.75
CA ASP A 548 -134.72 7.03 -31.69
C ASP A 548 -133.85 6.02 -32.46
N LYS A 549 -133.33 6.44 -33.63
CA LYS A 549 -132.45 5.60 -34.45
C LYS A 549 -131.08 5.41 -33.81
N THR A 550 -130.51 6.47 -33.24
CA THR A 550 -129.25 6.43 -32.50
C THR A 550 -129.36 5.53 -31.28
N ILE A 551 -130.43 5.64 -30.49
CA ILE A 551 -130.68 4.76 -29.34
C ILE A 551 -130.80 3.30 -29.78
N THR A 552 -131.49 3.03 -30.89
CA THR A 552 -131.63 1.68 -31.44
C THR A 552 -130.27 1.09 -31.85
N GLU A 553 -129.45 1.84 -32.59
CA GLU A 553 -128.13 1.37 -33.02
C GLU A 553 -127.15 1.20 -31.86
N LEU A 554 -127.21 2.05 -30.83
CA LEU A 554 -126.42 1.88 -29.62
C LEU A 554 -126.85 0.67 -28.79
N ARG A 555 -128.15 0.35 -28.76
CA ARG A 555 -128.66 -0.89 -28.16
C ARG A 555 -128.21 -2.13 -28.92
N ASN A 556 -128.12 -2.06 -30.26
CA ASN A 556 -127.58 -3.15 -31.09
C ASN A 556 -126.13 -3.49 -30.74
N LEU A 557 -125.34 -2.53 -30.25
CA LEU A 557 -123.99 -2.75 -29.73
C LEU A 557 -123.94 -3.41 -28.33
N LYS A 558 -125.10 -3.78 -27.77
CA LYS A 558 -125.27 -4.39 -26.44
C LYS A 558 -124.70 -3.52 -25.31
N LEU A 559 -124.79 -2.20 -25.45
CA LEU A 559 -124.42 -1.26 -24.40
C LEU A 559 -125.49 -1.23 -23.31
N ALA A 560 -125.10 -0.91 -22.08
CA ALA A 560 -126.02 -0.76 -20.97
C ALA A 560 -126.91 0.48 -21.17
N ASP A 561 -128.20 0.37 -20.84
CA ASP A 561 -129.20 1.42 -21.14
C ASP A 561 -128.89 2.75 -20.41
N ASP A 562 -128.33 2.70 -19.20
CA ASP A 562 -127.87 3.85 -18.44
C ASP A 562 -126.73 4.61 -19.15
N TYR A 563 -125.81 3.88 -19.79
CA TYR A 563 -124.73 4.46 -20.58
C TYR A 563 -125.26 5.16 -21.84
N ILE A 564 -126.22 4.55 -22.53
CA ILE A 564 -126.87 5.13 -23.72
C ILE A 564 -127.61 6.43 -23.35
N HIS A 565 -128.34 6.44 -22.25
CA HIS A 565 -129.08 7.62 -21.76
C HIS A 565 -128.17 8.81 -21.42
N ASN A 566 -126.92 8.56 -21.03
CA ASN A 566 -125.94 9.62 -20.75
C ASN A 566 -125.24 10.15 -22.02
N LEU A 567 -125.09 9.33 -23.07
CA LEU A 567 -124.41 9.72 -24.31
C LEU A 567 -125.22 10.71 -25.15
N ILE A 568 -126.54 10.50 -25.26
CA ILE A 568 -127.40 11.32 -26.11
C ILE A 568 -127.36 12.82 -25.72
N PRO A 569 -127.59 13.23 -24.46
CA PRO A 569 -127.52 14.64 -24.07
C PRO A 569 -126.16 15.28 -24.32
N GLN A 570 -125.07 14.52 -24.13
CA GLN A 570 -123.70 15.00 -24.38
C GLN A 570 -123.46 15.23 -25.87
N TRP A 571 -123.96 14.36 -26.73
CA TRP A 571 -123.83 14.49 -28.18
C TRP A 571 -124.72 15.59 -28.74
N THR A 572 -125.94 15.79 -28.19
CA THR A 572 -126.83 16.88 -28.58
C THR A 572 -126.17 18.24 -28.31
N ALA A 573 -125.63 18.45 -27.11
CA ALA A 573 -124.92 19.68 -26.75
C ALA A 573 -123.70 19.96 -27.66
N LYS A 574 -122.89 18.94 -27.99
CA LYS A 574 -121.78 19.07 -28.94
C LYS A 574 -122.24 19.34 -30.37
N SER A 575 -123.35 18.74 -30.82
CA SER A 575 -123.88 18.93 -32.18
C SER A 575 -124.40 20.35 -32.44
N VAL A 576 -124.87 21.04 -31.39
CA VAL A 576 -125.33 22.43 -31.47
C VAL A 576 -124.14 23.39 -31.55
N ALA A 577 -123.09 23.15 -30.77
CA ALA A 577 -121.85 23.94 -30.79
C ALA A 577 -121.05 23.81 -32.12
N GLU A 578 -121.11 22.66 -32.80
CA GLU A 578 -120.41 22.45 -34.08
C GLU A 578 -121.20 22.93 -35.32
N LYS A 579 -122.46 23.38 -35.17
CA LYS A 579 -123.34 23.79 -36.29
C LYS A 579 -123.29 25.27 -36.67
N GLU A 580 -122.55 26.11 -35.96
CA GLU A 580 -122.24 27.47 -36.44
C GLU A 580 -120.97 27.43 -37.28
N THR A 581 -121.14 27.37 -38.61
CA THR A 581 -120.02 27.38 -39.57
C THR A 581 -119.43 28.78 -39.69
N LEU A 582 -118.56 29.16 -38.76
CA LEU A 582 -117.72 30.34 -38.88
C LEU A 582 -116.61 30.10 -39.93
N TRP A 583 -116.25 31.13 -40.70
CA TRP A 583 -115.08 31.03 -41.59
C TRP A 583 -113.80 30.85 -40.77
N THR A 584 -112.82 30.10 -41.27
CA THR A 584 -111.52 30.02 -40.58
C THR A 584 -110.81 31.38 -40.62
N THR A 585 -109.92 31.65 -39.65
CA THR A 585 -109.13 32.90 -39.58
C THR A 585 -108.44 33.24 -40.92
N ALA A 586 -107.89 32.23 -41.60
CA ALA A 586 -107.25 32.39 -42.89
C ALA A 586 -108.24 32.73 -44.03
N GLN A 587 -109.43 32.12 -44.02
CA GLN A 587 -110.49 32.44 -44.99
C GLN A 587 -111.03 33.85 -44.79
N THR A 588 -111.30 34.25 -43.55
CA THR A 588 -111.80 35.60 -43.22
C THR A 588 -110.81 36.67 -43.70
N LEU A 589 -109.51 36.51 -43.41
CA LEU A 589 -108.48 37.47 -43.87
C LEU A 589 -108.29 37.47 -45.39
N SER A 590 -108.38 36.30 -46.04
CA SER A 590 -108.34 36.19 -47.50
C SER A 590 -109.51 36.91 -48.15
N PHE A 591 -110.73 36.72 -47.63
CA PHE A 591 -111.94 37.38 -48.13
C PHE A 591 -111.91 38.89 -47.91
N MET A 592 -111.36 39.36 -46.79
CA MET A 592 -111.11 40.78 -46.57
C MET A 592 -110.11 41.36 -47.58
N LYS A 593 -108.98 40.68 -47.81
CA LYS A 593 -107.94 41.12 -48.74
C LYS A 593 -108.43 41.13 -50.20
N ALA A 594 -109.34 40.21 -50.54
CA ALA A 594 -109.97 40.12 -51.85
C ALA A 594 -111.20 41.04 -52.03
N ASN A 595 -111.53 41.90 -51.03
CA ASN A 595 -112.74 42.73 -50.99
C ASN A 595 -114.07 41.95 -51.16
N LEU A 596 -114.10 40.67 -50.78
CA LEU A 596 -115.30 39.83 -50.83
C LEU A 596 -116.21 40.06 -49.62
N ILE A 597 -115.66 40.58 -48.51
CA ILE A 597 -116.39 40.99 -47.30
C ILE A 597 -115.86 42.34 -46.80
N THR A 598 -116.68 43.11 -46.09
CA THR A 598 -116.26 44.40 -45.50
C THR A 598 -115.32 44.19 -44.30
N VAL A 599 -114.53 45.22 -43.98
CA VAL A 599 -113.62 45.19 -42.82
C VAL A 599 -114.39 44.97 -41.52
N GLU A 600 -115.55 45.60 -41.38
CA GLU A 600 -116.46 45.45 -40.24
C GLU A 600 -117.03 44.03 -40.15
N ARG A 601 -117.39 43.41 -41.29
CA ARG A 601 -117.87 42.03 -41.29
C ARG A 601 -116.76 41.05 -40.93
N GLY A 602 -115.54 41.28 -41.41
CA GLY A 602 -114.38 40.47 -41.05
C GLY A 602 -114.00 40.60 -39.57
N LYS A 603 -114.12 41.79 -38.97
CA LYS A 603 -113.96 42.00 -37.52
C LYS A 603 -114.98 41.20 -36.71
N GLN A 604 -116.25 41.25 -37.10
CA GLN A 604 -117.32 40.50 -36.44
C GLN A 604 -117.03 38.99 -36.49
N GLU A 605 -116.66 38.48 -37.66
CA GLU A 605 -116.34 37.05 -37.82
C GLU A 605 -115.13 36.63 -36.96
N LEU A 606 -114.07 37.44 -36.88
CA LEU A 606 -112.93 37.14 -36.00
C LEU A 606 -113.29 37.20 -34.51
N THR A 607 -114.24 38.06 -34.13
CA THR A 607 -114.77 38.13 -32.77
C THR A 607 -115.58 36.87 -32.45
N ASP A 608 -116.42 36.44 -33.38
CA ASP A 608 -117.27 35.25 -33.24
C ASP A 608 -116.42 33.95 -33.19
N ILE A 609 -115.24 33.93 -33.84
CA ILE A 609 -114.23 32.85 -33.74
C ILE A 609 -113.48 32.88 -32.39
N GLY A 610 -113.59 33.98 -31.63
CA GLY A 610 -113.06 34.11 -30.26
C GLY A 610 -111.74 34.89 -30.13
N TYR A 611 -111.36 35.72 -31.11
CA TYR A 611 -110.21 36.63 -30.96
C TYR A 611 -110.56 37.91 -30.19
N ASP A 612 -109.62 38.43 -29.41
CA ASP A 612 -109.75 39.73 -28.74
C ASP A 612 -109.43 40.92 -29.68
N ASP A 613 -109.73 42.13 -29.23
CA ASP A 613 -109.53 43.36 -30.00
C ASP A 613 -108.06 43.58 -30.42
N GLU A 614 -107.10 43.13 -29.62
CA GLU A 614 -105.67 43.28 -29.92
C GLU A 614 -105.28 42.40 -31.11
N HIS A 615 -105.64 41.11 -31.07
CA HIS A 615 -105.36 40.15 -32.13
C HIS A 615 -106.09 40.51 -33.43
N ILE A 616 -107.34 40.97 -33.34
CA ILE A 616 -108.11 41.44 -34.51
C ILE A 616 -107.37 42.61 -35.17
N ASN A 617 -106.89 43.58 -34.41
CA ASN A 617 -106.15 44.73 -34.97
C ASN A 617 -104.84 44.33 -35.64
N VAL A 618 -104.11 43.35 -35.09
CA VAL A 618 -102.88 42.81 -35.72
C VAL A 618 -103.20 42.14 -37.05
N TYR A 619 -104.23 41.30 -37.10
CA TYR A 619 -104.64 40.63 -38.34
C TYR A 619 -105.09 41.62 -39.41
N LEU A 620 -105.79 42.69 -39.03
CA LEU A 620 -106.18 43.76 -39.96
C LEU A 620 -104.99 44.56 -40.49
N ALA A 621 -103.97 44.81 -39.66
CA ALA A 621 -102.74 45.44 -40.11
C ALA A 621 -102.00 44.55 -41.12
N SER A 622 -102.01 43.23 -40.92
CA SER A 622 -101.40 42.25 -41.85
C SER A 622 -102.15 42.09 -43.18
N ALA A 623 -103.42 42.49 -43.24
CA ALA A 623 -104.30 42.32 -44.41
C ALA A 623 -104.39 43.57 -45.31
N LYS A 624 -103.77 44.70 -44.96
CA LYS A 624 -103.71 45.91 -45.82
C LYS A 624 -102.74 45.72 -47.00
N PRO A 625 -103.19 45.84 -48.26
CA PRO A 625 -102.31 46.02 -49.41
C PRO A 625 -101.82 47.48 -49.50
N GLU A 626 -100.64 47.71 -50.09
CA GLU A 626 -100.30 49.01 -50.71
C GLU A 626 -101.29 49.37 -51.81
#